data_AF-A0A7M5UZ79-F1
#
_entry.id   AF-A0A7M5UZ79-F1
#
_cell.length_a   1.000
_cell.length_b   1.000
_cell.length_c   1.000
_cell.angle_alpha   90.00
_cell.angle_beta   90.00
_cell.angle_gamma   90.00
#
_symmetry.space_group_name_H-M   'P 1'
#
loop_
_entity.id
_entity.type
_entity.pdbx_description
1 polymer ?
#
loop_
_entity_poly.entity_id
_entity_poly.type
_entity_poly.pdbx_seq_one_letter_code
_entity_poly.pdbx_strand_id
1 'polypeptide(L)'
;MLGMTWYKVFIAILCFAFIGLTILFEISFKMDISISKVLKTNPFSSNNKSIDFDNRYLDLFLKQLSRAQRFERNEELSDAIGKMVTRLSRINGGYQIQHDPRDNITVIFNAVNEVTDLKVLLEDIKNKPNWTVSTHIQLGLTRSIFDKHSSMIKDIQHILPNFNTTILESKSLVQSLRDLVAKSSTQFVLLTKGIRRFDQNFDMRKFLKPLVKKTCDVISGSVIYPDGRWSSGCYQSKLIWSQYKSVFGFDVCYKHQLLRCDYFDGPFAMDRNVLLDYLTSRVTTKCADDLVYPEILYVMNNQNKIMKSHPASIFYKTDWVDFHDLTRAHLLDFAIRNEISEFYLPAINGTQTHLEFNYIESKVKCNLRATQLRQRACMRDLHFMLVNTYKLFDKLGYQYTNEDGSGLAAAKLHDTIPWDLDQDFAFRASNLTHIVQHESEWRKLGMSFSLELNKPCVKNMSHVKKDNLIMGCGYIGIGNKNWRMELWGSYILLGDFYQPWKIPARAVAKEQEPLRSSRIKGHDTKVRLDDHWAQNRPNPGYYVRGRYGVDMLRHANHWLYGGASGSYGIYKTGSRFVACSNPGFHGCMDQYLADGNIQFQRPWA
;
A
#
# COMPACT_ATOMS: atom_id res chain seq x y z
N MET A 1 -45.27 -43.17 14.15
CA MET A 1 -43.92 -43.52 13.65
C MET A 1 -43.15 -42.23 13.33
N LEU A 2 -42.86 -41.43 14.36
CA LEU A 2 -42.13 -40.15 14.30
C LEU A 2 -41.51 -39.96 15.69
N GLY A 3 -40.24 -40.29 15.86
CA GLY A 3 -39.59 -40.29 17.18
C GLY A 3 -38.09 -40.57 17.20
N MET A 4 -37.35 -40.31 16.12
CA MET A 4 -35.90 -40.56 16.07
C MET A 4 -35.06 -39.44 15.42
N THR A 5 -35.62 -38.26 15.16
CA THR A 5 -34.91 -37.17 14.47
C THR A 5 -34.28 -36.13 15.38
N TRP A 6 -34.71 -35.99 16.65
CA TRP A 6 -34.17 -34.98 17.56
C TRP A 6 -32.87 -35.40 18.28
N TYR A 7 -32.68 -36.70 18.52
CA TYR A 7 -31.51 -37.21 19.24
C TYR A 7 -30.20 -37.10 18.42
N LYS A 8 -30.28 -37.27 17.09
CA LYS A 8 -29.12 -37.13 16.20
C LYS A 8 -28.70 -35.67 15.98
N VAL A 9 -29.65 -34.73 16.00
CA VAL A 9 -29.36 -33.30 15.92
C VAL A 9 -28.72 -32.80 17.22
N PHE A 10 -29.18 -33.30 18.37
CA PHE A 10 -28.61 -32.95 19.68
C PHE A 10 -27.17 -33.47 19.86
N ILE A 11 -26.88 -34.69 19.40
CA ILE A 11 -25.51 -35.24 19.43
C ILE A 11 -24.59 -34.48 18.45
N ALA A 12 -25.06 -34.09 17.26
CA ALA A 12 -24.26 -33.30 16.33
C ALA A 12 -23.91 -31.90 16.90
N ILE A 13 -24.85 -31.26 17.60
CA ILE A 13 -24.61 -29.96 18.26
C ILE A 13 -23.62 -30.11 19.41
N LEU A 14 -23.70 -31.19 20.20
CA LEU A 14 -22.73 -31.48 21.26
C LEU A 14 -21.32 -31.79 20.70
N CYS A 15 -21.22 -32.50 19.57
CA CYS A 15 -19.93 -32.75 18.93
C CYS A 15 -19.30 -31.47 18.35
N PHE A 16 -20.10 -30.56 17.76
CA PHE A 16 -19.60 -29.26 17.30
C PHE A 16 -19.18 -28.35 18.47
N ALA A 17 -19.89 -28.38 19.59
CA ALA A 17 -19.50 -27.67 20.81
C ALA A 17 -18.20 -28.23 21.41
N PHE A 18 -18.01 -29.55 21.39
CA PHE A 18 -16.80 -30.20 21.91
C PHE A 18 -15.56 -29.95 21.03
N ILE A 19 -15.71 -29.96 19.70
CA ILE A 19 -14.62 -29.61 18.77
C ILE A 19 -14.27 -28.12 18.88
N GLY A 20 -15.26 -27.25 19.02
CA GLY A 20 -15.05 -25.82 19.29
C GLY A 20 -14.32 -25.56 20.60
N LEU A 21 -14.66 -26.28 21.68
CA LEU A 21 -13.95 -26.21 22.96
C LEU A 21 -12.54 -26.76 22.87
N THR A 22 -12.29 -27.82 22.09
CA THR A 22 -10.95 -28.42 21.95
C THR A 22 -10.01 -27.50 21.17
N ILE A 23 -10.50 -26.82 20.13
CA ILE A 23 -9.74 -25.80 19.37
C ILE A 23 -9.47 -24.58 20.26
N LEU A 24 -10.45 -24.12 21.06
CA LEU A 24 -10.24 -23.06 22.04
C LEU A 24 -9.24 -23.47 23.12
N PHE A 25 -9.26 -24.73 23.57
CA PHE A 25 -8.30 -25.25 24.54
C PHE A 25 -6.89 -25.36 23.94
N GLU A 26 -6.73 -25.83 22.70
CA GLU A 26 -5.43 -25.91 22.03
C GLU A 26 -4.85 -24.52 21.74
N ILE A 27 -5.69 -23.54 21.40
CA ILE A 27 -5.30 -22.14 21.21
C ILE A 27 -4.92 -21.51 22.55
N SER A 28 -5.70 -21.74 23.61
CA SER A 28 -5.39 -21.24 24.95
C SER A 28 -4.11 -21.88 25.50
N PHE A 29 -3.89 -23.18 25.26
CA PHE A 29 -2.71 -23.91 25.72
C PHE A 29 -1.44 -23.50 24.94
N LYS A 30 -1.52 -23.27 23.62
CA LYS A 30 -0.40 -22.74 22.83
C LYS A 30 -0.10 -21.27 23.17
N MET A 31 -1.12 -20.46 23.48
CA MET A 31 -0.93 -19.09 23.99
C MET A 31 -0.30 -19.10 25.40
N ASP A 32 -0.73 -19.98 26.31
CA ASP A 32 -0.15 -20.11 27.64
C ASP A 32 1.31 -20.56 27.60
N ILE A 33 1.69 -21.46 26.68
CA ILE A 33 3.08 -21.88 26.51
C ILE A 33 3.97 -20.74 26.02
N SER A 34 3.50 -19.91 25.07
CA SER A 34 4.24 -18.73 24.59
C SER A 34 4.31 -17.62 25.62
N ILE A 35 3.22 -17.33 26.34
CA ILE A 35 3.17 -16.34 27.42
C ILE A 35 4.04 -16.79 28.60
N SER A 36 3.99 -18.07 28.97
CA SER A 36 4.86 -18.68 30.00
C SER A 36 6.35 -18.57 29.64
N LYS A 37 6.72 -18.80 28.37
CA LYS A 37 8.11 -18.62 27.90
C LYS A 37 8.57 -17.17 27.96
N VAL A 38 7.70 -16.21 27.66
CA VAL A 38 8.00 -14.77 27.71
C VAL A 38 8.02 -14.23 29.13
N LEU A 39 7.21 -14.78 30.04
CA LEU A 39 7.18 -14.37 31.45
C LEU A 39 8.29 -15.02 32.31
N LYS A 40 8.78 -16.22 31.95
CA LYS A 40 9.89 -16.89 32.66
C LYS A 40 11.26 -16.21 32.49
N THR A 41 11.40 -15.25 31.57
CA THR A 41 12.66 -14.52 31.35
C THR A 41 12.73 -13.16 32.06
N ASN A 42 11.74 -12.79 32.88
CA ASN A 42 11.76 -11.57 33.70
C ASN A 42 11.28 -11.83 35.14
N PRO A 43 12.12 -11.64 36.17
CA PRO A 43 11.69 -11.82 37.55
C PRO A 43 11.00 -10.55 38.03
N PHE A 44 9.68 -10.57 38.23
CA PHE A 44 9.01 -9.57 39.05
C PHE A 44 8.38 -10.23 40.26
N SER A 45 8.81 -9.76 41.43
CA SER A 45 8.35 -10.22 42.73
C SER A 45 6.93 -9.77 43.03
N SER A 46 6.28 -10.61 43.83
CA SER A 46 4.95 -10.47 44.39
C SER A 46 4.75 -9.12 45.12
N ASN A 47 3.79 -8.34 44.64
CA ASN A 47 3.00 -7.49 45.52
C ASN A 47 1.56 -7.44 44.98
N ASN A 48 0.65 -8.02 45.76
CA ASN A 48 -0.79 -8.06 45.52
C ASN A 48 -1.36 -6.65 45.51
N LYS A 49 -1.47 -6.05 44.32
CA LYS A 49 -2.52 -5.07 43.99
C LYS A 49 -3.31 -5.65 42.84
N SER A 50 -4.62 -5.78 43.00
CA SER A 50 -5.50 -6.25 41.93
C SER A 50 -5.30 -5.36 40.71
N ILE A 51 -4.78 -5.96 39.65
CA ILE A 51 -4.64 -5.31 38.36
C ILE A 51 -6.05 -5.18 37.80
N ASP A 52 -6.62 -3.97 37.83
CA ASP A 52 -7.87 -3.68 37.13
C ASP A 52 -7.56 -3.61 35.64
N PHE A 53 -7.56 -4.78 35.00
CA PHE A 53 -7.28 -4.93 33.58
C PHE A 53 -8.47 -4.36 32.82
N ASP A 54 -8.31 -3.18 32.23
CA ASP A 54 -9.38 -2.55 31.46
C ASP A 54 -9.72 -3.43 30.25
N ASN A 55 -10.84 -4.15 30.32
CA ASN A 55 -11.37 -5.11 29.33
C ASN A 55 -11.38 -4.57 27.88
N ARG A 56 -11.28 -3.25 27.70
CA ARG A 56 -11.17 -2.58 26.39
C ARG A 56 -9.81 -2.76 25.71
N TYR A 57 -8.72 -2.95 26.45
CA TYR A 57 -7.41 -3.28 25.85
C TYR A 57 -7.37 -4.72 25.34
N LEU A 58 -8.09 -5.62 26.02
CA LEU A 58 -8.30 -7.00 25.56
C LEU A 58 -9.18 -7.03 24.30
N ASP A 59 -10.26 -6.23 24.25
CA ASP A 59 -11.09 -6.08 23.05
C ASP A 59 -10.31 -5.45 21.87
N LEU A 60 -9.43 -4.49 22.13
CA LEU A 60 -8.48 -3.92 21.14
C LEU A 60 -7.46 -4.96 20.66
N PHE A 61 -6.93 -5.77 21.57
CA PHE A 61 -6.04 -6.89 21.23
C PHE A 61 -6.77 -7.89 20.35
N LEU A 62 -8.02 -8.25 20.67
CA LEU A 62 -8.82 -9.18 19.88
C LEU A 62 -9.23 -8.60 18.52
N LYS A 63 -9.45 -7.28 18.40
CA LYS A 63 -9.72 -6.60 17.11
C LYS A 63 -8.46 -6.38 16.28
N GLN A 64 -7.31 -6.14 16.90
CA GLN A 64 -6.02 -6.10 16.21
C GLN A 64 -5.57 -7.50 15.81
N LEU A 65 -5.85 -8.52 16.63
CA LEU A 65 -5.74 -9.93 16.23
C LEU A 65 -6.72 -10.23 15.11
N SER A 66 -7.98 -9.79 15.15
CA SER A 66 -8.92 -10.08 14.06
C SER A 66 -8.54 -9.37 12.78
N ARG A 67 -7.91 -8.18 12.85
CA ARG A 67 -7.32 -7.48 11.70
C ARG A 67 -6.07 -8.21 11.21
N ALA A 68 -5.15 -8.59 12.11
CA ALA A 68 -3.94 -9.36 11.76
C ALA A 68 -4.26 -10.78 11.24
N GLN A 69 -5.32 -11.40 11.74
CA GLN A 69 -5.87 -12.72 11.34
C GLN A 69 -6.67 -12.61 10.05
N ARG A 70 -7.42 -11.52 9.80
CA ARG A 70 -7.97 -11.22 8.46
C ARG A 70 -6.86 -11.11 7.40
N PHE A 71 -5.62 -10.91 7.82
CA PHE A 71 -4.47 -10.78 6.94
C PHE A 71 -3.34 -11.83 7.19
N GLU A 72 -3.58 -12.93 7.92
CA GLU A 72 -2.63 -14.05 8.15
C GLU A 72 -1.14 -13.67 8.41
N ARG A 73 -0.84 -12.58 9.14
CA ARG A 73 0.54 -12.15 9.40
C ARG A 73 1.08 -12.64 10.76
N ASN A 74 1.41 -13.93 10.85
CA ASN A 74 1.87 -14.54 12.11
C ASN A 74 3.23 -14.01 12.64
N GLU A 75 4.15 -13.55 11.79
CA GLU A 75 5.43 -12.98 12.23
C GLU A 75 5.30 -11.53 12.72
N GLU A 76 4.39 -10.75 12.13
CA GLU A 76 4.03 -9.42 12.65
C GLU A 76 3.28 -9.52 13.97
N LEU A 77 2.56 -10.61 14.23
CA LEU A 77 1.87 -10.83 15.49
C LEU A 77 2.86 -10.95 16.66
N SER A 78 3.95 -11.70 16.51
CA SER A 78 4.96 -11.84 17.57
C SER A 78 5.73 -10.54 17.82
N ASP A 79 6.08 -9.78 16.78
CA ASP A 79 6.73 -8.48 16.92
C ASP A 79 5.77 -7.40 17.46
N ALA A 80 4.51 -7.41 17.03
CA ALA A 80 3.46 -6.56 17.58
C ALA A 80 3.19 -6.88 19.05
N ILE A 81 3.14 -8.17 19.43
CA ILE A 81 3.05 -8.63 20.81
C ILE A 81 4.31 -8.19 21.59
N GLY A 82 5.51 -8.36 21.06
CA GLY A 82 6.76 -7.94 21.72
C GLY A 82 6.84 -6.44 21.97
N LYS A 83 6.50 -5.63 20.96
CA LYS A 83 6.38 -4.17 21.07
C LYS A 83 5.26 -3.77 22.02
N MET A 84 4.15 -4.50 22.05
CA MET A 84 3.03 -4.28 22.98
C MET A 84 3.43 -4.60 24.42
N VAL A 85 4.07 -5.74 24.67
CA VAL A 85 4.55 -6.15 26.01
C VAL A 85 5.56 -5.14 26.54
N THR A 86 6.48 -4.66 25.69
CA THR A 86 7.45 -3.60 26.06
C THR A 86 6.77 -2.25 26.31
N ARG A 87 5.64 -1.96 25.64
CA ARG A 87 4.84 -0.75 25.88
C ARG A 87 3.98 -0.88 27.13
N LEU A 88 3.37 -2.04 27.38
CA LEU A 88 2.57 -2.31 28.57
C LEU A 88 3.42 -2.33 29.83
N SER A 89 4.64 -2.87 29.77
CA SER A 89 5.59 -2.79 30.89
C SER A 89 5.96 -1.34 31.22
N ARG A 90 6.03 -0.45 30.22
CA ARG A 90 6.24 1.00 30.42
C ARG A 90 5.00 1.74 30.94
N ILE A 91 3.79 1.26 30.66
CA ILE A 91 2.52 1.84 31.15
C ILE A 91 2.27 1.46 32.62
N ASN A 92 2.62 0.23 33.02
CA ASN A 92 2.42 -0.27 34.38
C ASN A 92 3.46 0.23 35.40
N GLY A 93 4.60 0.73 34.94
CA GLY A 93 5.46 1.58 35.77
C GLY A 93 4.79 2.93 35.94
N GLY A 94 3.93 3.08 36.96
CA GLY A 94 3.15 4.29 37.23
C GLY A 94 3.99 5.55 37.11
N TYR A 95 3.99 6.16 35.92
CA TYR A 95 4.76 7.35 35.63
C TYR A 95 3.99 8.52 36.22
N GLN A 96 4.30 8.83 37.49
CA GLN A 96 3.93 10.13 38.03
C GLN A 96 4.66 11.18 37.20
N ILE A 97 3.90 12.00 36.49
CA ILE A 97 4.43 13.16 35.76
C ILE A 97 4.92 14.13 36.84
N GLN A 98 6.19 14.01 37.24
CA GLN A 98 6.81 14.91 38.23
C GLN A 98 7.16 16.28 37.63
N HIS A 99 7.13 16.43 36.28
CA HIS A 99 7.48 17.67 35.58
C HIS A 99 6.40 18.09 34.59
N ASP A 100 6.17 19.39 34.46
CA ASP A 100 5.18 19.94 33.53
C ASP A 100 5.58 19.57 32.08
N PRO A 101 4.69 18.96 31.28
CA PRO A 101 4.96 18.65 29.87
C PRO A 101 5.47 19.85 29.05
N ARG A 102 5.15 21.07 29.46
CA ARG A 102 5.59 22.32 28.83
C ARG A 102 7.11 22.54 28.91
N ASP A 103 7.75 22.01 29.94
CA ASP A 103 9.19 22.19 30.16
C ASP A 103 10.03 21.30 29.22
N ASN A 104 9.37 20.30 28.60
CA ASN A 104 10.00 19.30 27.75
C ASN A 104 9.71 19.50 26.25
N ILE A 105 9.21 20.67 25.85
CA ILE A 105 8.96 20.98 24.44
C ILE A 105 9.57 22.32 23.99
N THR A 106 10.07 22.35 22.77
CA THR A 106 10.40 23.58 22.04
C THR A 106 9.42 23.76 20.89
N VAL A 107 8.77 24.92 20.83
CA VAL A 107 7.92 25.30 19.70
C VAL A 107 8.81 25.97 18.65
N ILE A 108 8.84 25.41 17.44
CA ILE A 108 9.71 25.87 16.36
C ILE A 108 8.86 26.62 15.33
N PHE A 109 9.16 27.92 15.17
CA PHE A 109 8.60 28.76 14.12
C PHE A 109 9.68 29.08 13.08
N ASN A 110 9.49 28.67 11.82
CA ASN A 110 10.36 29.09 10.73
C ASN A 110 9.72 30.22 9.92
N ALA A 111 10.05 31.46 10.28
CA ALA A 111 9.53 32.65 9.61
C ALA A 111 10.17 32.96 8.26
N VAL A 112 11.19 32.20 7.84
CA VAL A 112 11.77 32.34 6.49
C VAL A 112 10.87 31.66 5.46
N ASN A 113 10.28 30.52 5.82
CA ASN A 113 9.60 29.64 4.87
C ASN A 113 8.08 29.50 5.11
N GLU A 114 7.61 29.71 6.34
CA GLU A 114 6.29 29.19 6.75
C GLU A 114 5.33 30.24 7.31
N VAL A 115 5.87 31.35 7.83
CA VAL A 115 5.08 32.39 8.48
C VAL A 115 4.89 33.55 7.50
N THR A 116 3.68 33.68 6.97
CA THR A 116 3.34 34.75 6.02
C THR A 116 3.06 36.09 6.71
N ASP A 117 2.55 36.08 7.94
CA ASP A 117 2.32 37.27 8.75
C ASP A 117 2.99 37.13 10.13
N LEU A 118 4.29 37.42 10.17
CA LEU A 118 5.07 37.34 11.39
C LEU A 118 4.56 38.32 12.46
N LYS A 119 4.02 39.48 12.06
CA LYS A 119 3.53 40.47 13.02
C LYS A 119 2.36 39.90 13.82
N VAL A 120 1.36 39.33 13.14
CA VAL A 120 0.20 38.70 13.79
C VAL A 120 0.64 37.54 14.69
N LEU A 121 1.60 36.72 14.25
CA LEU A 121 2.12 35.63 15.08
C LEU A 121 2.81 36.15 16.35
N LEU A 122 3.66 37.17 16.24
CA LEU A 122 4.34 37.77 17.39
C LEU A 122 3.34 38.42 18.36
N GLU A 123 2.28 39.05 17.84
CA GLU A 123 1.18 39.58 18.67
C GLU A 123 0.41 38.46 19.40
N ASP A 124 0.12 37.33 18.74
CA ASP A 124 -0.49 36.15 19.39
C ASP A 124 0.43 35.60 20.49
N ILE A 125 1.74 35.50 20.23
CA ILE A 125 2.71 35.03 21.23
C ILE A 125 2.78 35.99 22.42
N LYS A 126 2.88 37.30 22.18
CA LYS A 126 2.98 38.32 23.24
C LYS A 126 1.74 38.33 24.15
N ASN A 127 0.55 38.16 23.57
CA ASN A 127 -0.72 38.36 24.27
C ASN A 127 -1.34 37.06 24.81
N LYS A 128 -0.80 35.88 24.48
CA LYS A 128 -1.43 34.62 24.86
C LYS A 128 -1.07 34.23 26.30
N PRO A 129 -2.06 34.13 27.21
CA PRO A 129 -1.83 33.94 28.65
C PRO A 129 -1.30 32.54 29.01
N ASN A 130 -1.32 31.60 28.07
CA ASN A 130 -0.95 30.20 28.31
C ASN A 130 0.55 29.93 28.12
N TRP A 131 1.30 30.89 27.55
CA TRP A 131 2.76 30.80 27.51
C TRP A 131 3.32 31.09 28.90
N THR A 132 4.14 30.18 29.40
CA THR A 132 4.83 30.35 30.69
C THR A 132 6.30 30.67 30.47
N VAL A 133 6.95 31.18 31.50
CA VAL A 133 8.42 31.39 31.50
C VAL A 133 9.20 30.11 31.17
N SER A 134 8.61 28.93 31.39
CA SER A 134 9.21 27.63 31.06
C SER A 134 8.95 27.15 29.62
N THR A 135 8.15 27.88 28.84
CA THR A 135 7.89 27.54 27.44
C THR A 135 9.12 27.88 26.60
N HIS A 136 9.70 26.88 25.93
CA HIS A 136 10.80 27.10 25.01
C HIS A 136 10.25 27.40 23.61
N ILE A 137 10.66 28.53 23.03
CA ILE A 137 10.28 28.94 21.69
C ILE A 137 11.55 29.21 20.89
N GLN A 138 11.64 28.63 19.70
CA GLN A 138 12.72 28.87 18.76
C GLN A 138 12.16 29.50 17.48
N LEU A 139 12.46 30.77 17.26
CA LEU A 139 12.08 31.52 16.06
C LEU A 139 13.26 31.59 15.10
N GLY A 140 13.13 30.99 13.92
CA GLY A 140 14.09 31.11 12.81
C GLY A 140 13.67 32.21 11.84
N LEU A 141 14.58 33.12 11.50
CA LEU A 141 14.28 34.21 10.57
C LEU A 141 15.56 34.75 9.89
N THR A 142 15.41 35.52 8.81
CA THR A 142 16.56 36.20 8.19
C THR A 142 16.96 37.44 8.98
N ARG A 143 18.18 37.95 8.76
CA ARG A 143 18.64 39.18 9.40
C ARG A 143 17.74 40.38 9.11
N SER A 144 17.31 40.52 7.86
CA SER A 144 16.40 41.60 7.45
C SER A 144 15.05 41.55 8.17
N ILE A 145 14.47 40.36 8.34
CA ILE A 145 13.23 40.17 9.09
C ILE A 145 13.44 40.52 10.58
N PHE A 146 14.60 40.18 11.13
CA PHE A 146 14.92 40.43 12.54
C PHE A 146 14.97 41.92 12.80
N ASP A 147 15.72 42.65 11.98
CA ASP A 147 15.90 44.08 12.14
C ASP A 147 14.54 44.81 12.05
N LYS A 148 13.67 44.39 11.11
CA LYS A 148 12.31 44.92 10.92
C LYS A 148 11.40 44.72 12.15
N HIS A 149 11.52 43.58 12.84
CA HIS A 149 10.64 43.22 13.97
C HIS A 149 11.35 43.25 15.34
N SER A 150 12.54 43.85 15.40
CA SER A 150 13.45 43.74 16.54
C SER A 150 12.87 44.26 17.86
N SER A 151 12.07 45.33 17.83
CA SER A 151 11.40 45.86 19.02
C SER A 151 10.40 44.85 19.60
N MET A 152 9.51 44.28 18.78
CA MET A 152 8.53 43.28 19.25
C MET A 152 9.21 41.99 19.75
N ILE A 153 10.26 41.56 19.05
CA ILE A 153 11.04 40.38 19.45
C ILE A 153 11.66 40.59 20.83
N LYS A 154 12.29 41.75 21.07
CA LYS A 154 12.89 42.07 22.38
C LYS A 154 11.85 42.16 23.49
N ASP A 155 10.68 42.73 23.22
CA ASP A 155 9.56 42.75 24.16
C ASP A 155 9.16 41.33 24.57
N ILE A 156 9.03 40.43 23.59
CA ILE A 156 8.66 39.03 23.86
C ILE A 156 9.76 38.31 24.64
N GLN A 157 11.04 38.54 24.31
CA GLN A 157 12.18 37.96 25.05
C GLN A 157 12.21 38.41 26.51
N HIS A 158 11.74 39.63 26.81
CA HIS A 158 11.61 40.11 28.18
C HIS A 158 10.50 39.38 28.95
N ILE A 159 9.39 39.05 28.28
CA ILE A 159 8.24 38.33 28.88
C ILE A 159 8.49 36.82 28.96
N LEU A 160 9.16 36.26 27.96
CA LEU A 160 9.44 34.84 27.78
C LEU A 160 10.96 34.63 27.66
N PRO A 161 11.67 34.38 28.77
CA PRO A 161 13.13 34.25 28.78
C PRO A 161 13.67 33.13 27.89
N ASN A 162 12.85 32.10 27.63
CA ASN A 162 13.19 30.96 26.76
C ASN A 162 12.73 31.17 25.29
N PHE A 163 12.46 32.42 24.90
CA PHE A 163 12.22 32.80 23.51
C PHE A 163 13.55 33.11 22.81
N ASN A 164 14.01 32.16 22.00
CA ASN A 164 15.28 32.25 21.30
C ASN A 164 15.07 32.56 19.81
N THR A 165 15.89 33.46 19.27
CA THR A 165 15.93 33.74 17.83
C THR A 165 17.17 33.16 17.18
N THR A 166 17.02 32.54 16.02
CA THR A 166 18.12 32.07 15.19
C THR A 166 18.08 32.80 13.85
N ILE A 167 19.20 33.44 13.49
CA ILE A 167 19.38 33.97 12.14
C ILE A 167 19.70 32.81 11.21
N LEU A 168 18.87 32.64 10.17
CA LEU A 168 19.01 31.60 9.16
C LEU A 168 19.65 32.19 7.90
N GLU A 169 20.74 31.57 7.45
CA GLU A 169 21.46 31.97 6.23
C GLU A 169 20.92 31.28 4.98
N SER A 170 20.39 30.06 5.14
CA SER A 170 19.80 29.28 4.07
C SER A 170 18.32 29.61 3.88
N LYS A 171 17.86 29.60 2.62
CA LYS A 171 16.44 29.61 2.28
C LYS A 171 15.82 28.21 2.22
N SER A 172 16.61 27.14 2.28
CA SER A 172 16.07 25.78 2.26
C SER A 172 15.36 25.47 3.58
N LEU A 173 14.12 24.97 3.49
CA LEU A 173 13.34 24.59 4.65
C LEU A 173 14.03 23.45 5.42
N VAL A 174 14.57 22.44 4.72
CA VAL A 174 15.25 21.29 5.35
C VAL A 174 16.41 21.74 6.22
N GLN A 175 17.28 22.60 5.68
CA GLN A 175 18.44 23.10 6.42
C GLN A 175 18.00 23.97 7.60
N SER A 176 17.02 24.85 7.38
CA SER A 176 16.48 25.70 8.43
C SER A 176 15.88 24.90 9.58
N LEU A 177 15.07 23.88 9.28
CA LEU A 177 14.51 22.99 10.31
C LEU A 177 15.60 22.21 11.02
N ARG A 178 16.62 21.70 10.31
CA ARG A 178 17.74 21.00 10.93
C ARG A 178 18.46 21.89 11.94
N ASP A 179 18.77 23.12 11.57
CA ASP A 179 19.48 24.08 12.44
C ASP A 179 18.64 24.48 13.65
N LEU A 180 17.33 24.70 13.47
CA LEU A 180 16.41 25.05 14.55
C LEU A 180 16.20 23.87 15.52
N VAL A 181 16.01 22.66 15.00
CA VAL A 181 15.82 21.43 15.80
C VAL A 181 17.11 21.09 16.55
N ALA A 182 18.29 21.25 15.94
CA ALA A 182 19.57 20.98 16.59
C ALA A 182 19.85 21.93 17.78
N LYS A 183 19.33 23.16 17.73
CA LYS A 183 19.44 24.14 18.82
C LYS A 183 18.43 23.93 19.95
N SER A 184 17.39 23.11 19.74
CA SER A 184 16.41 22.78 20.77
C SER A 184 17.03 21.88 21.84
N SER A 185 16.98 22.28 23.11
CA SER A 185 17.45 21.47 24.24
C SER A 185 16.42 20.46 24.75
N THR A 186 15.14 20.65 24.43
CA THR A 186 14.02 19.88 24.99
C THR A 186 13.86 18.51 24.33
N GLN A 187 13.17 17.59 25.01
CA GLN A 187 12.92 16.23 24.51
C GLN A 187 12.03 16.23 23.26
N PHE A 188 10.97 17.03 23.25
CA PHE A 188 10.03 17.12 22.14
C PHE A 188 10.18 18.45 21.41
N VAL A 189 9.74 18.47 20.16
CA VAL A 189 9.62 19.69 19.35
C VAL A 189 8.25 19.72 18.69
N LEU A 190 7.65 20.92 18.59
CA LEU A 190 6.43 21.17 17.81
C LEU A 190 6.83 21.97 16.56
N LEU A 191 6.67 21.35 15.39
CA LEU A 191 6.84 22.04 14.11
C LEU A 191 5.54 22.75 13.73
N THR A 192 5.60 24.07 13.51
CA THR A 192 4.41 24.89 13.32
C THR A 192 4.14 25.25 11.86
N LYS A 193 4.24 24.24 10.98
CA LYS A 193 3.98 24.35 9.55
C LYS A 193 2.73 25.19 9.25
N GLY A 194 2.91 26.28 8.51
CA GLY A 194 1.82 27.12 8.02
C GLY A 194 0.89 27.66 9.10
N ILE A 195 1.38 27.81 10.35
CA ILE A 195 0.56 28.36 11.43
C ILE A 195 0.40 29.88 11.25
N ARG A 196 -0.83 30.37 11.46
CA ARG A 196 -1.14 31.79 11.62
C ARG A 196 -1.18 32.17 13.10
N ARG A 197 -1.91 31.39 13.90
CA ARG A 197 -2.03 31.56 15.36
C ARG A 197 -2.54 30.28 16.02
N PHE A 198 -2.38 30.19 17.33
CA PHE A 198 -3.00 29.13 18.12
C PHE A 198 -4.41 29.54 18.53
N ASP A 199 -5.30 28.58 18.74
CA ASP A 199 -6.59 28.87 19.36
C ASP A 199 -6.42 29.47 20.78
N GLN A 200 -7.39 30.28 21.21
CA GLN A 200 -7.37 30.90 22.53
C GLN A 200 -7.43 29.85 23.65
N ASN A 201 -8.11 28.74 23.39
CA ASN A 201 -8.27 27.64 24.34
C ASN A 201 -7.21 26.54 24.17
N PHE A 202 -6.17 26.77 23.35
CA PHE A 202 -5.12 25.78 23.16
C PHE A 202 -4.37 25.53 24.48
N ASP A 203 -4.41 24.27 24.93
CA ASP A 203 -3.74 23.79 26.14
C ASP A 203 -2.60 22.83 25.76
N MET A 204 -1.36 23.34 25.83
CA MET A 204 -0.14 22.60 25.51
C MET A 204 0.01 21.34 26.38
N ARG A 205 -0.40 21.37 27.65
CA ARG A 205 -0.25 20.21 28.55
C ARG A 205 -1.15 19.06 28.10
N LYS A 206 -2.40 19.36 27.74
CA LYS A 206 -3.34 18.36 27.21
C LYS A 206 -2.86 17.83 25.86
N PHE A 207 -2.39 18.71 24.98
CA PHE A 207 -1.85 18.36 23.67
C PHE A 207 -0.66 17.39 23.78
N LEU A 208 0.29 17.61 24.69
CA LEU A 208 1.52 16.81 24.80
C LEU A 208 1.41 15.58 25.69
N LYS A 209 0.37 15.48 26.51
CA LYS A 209 0.13 14.33 27.40
C LYS A 209 0.29 12.97 26.69
N PRO A 210 -0.18 12.77 25.44
CA PRO A 210 0.00 11.51 24.74
C PRO A 210 1.46 11.14 24.46
N LEU A 211 2.32 12.12 24.13
CA LEU A 211 3.76 11.92 23.90
C LEU A 211 4.50 11.63 25.20
N VAL A 212 4.25 12.41 26.25
CA VAL A 212 4.90 12.22 27.57
C VAL A 212 4.55 10.85 28.15
N LYS A 213 3.30 10.41 28.00
CA LYS A 213 2.84 9.07 28.41
C LYS A 213 3.26 7.96 27.43
N LYS A 214 3.98 8.28 26.35
CA LYS A 214 4.43 7.34 25.31
C LYS A 214 3.29 6.51 24.70
N THR A 215 2.11 7.13 24.58
CA THR A 215 0.92 6.53 23.96
C THR A 215 0.80 6.84 22.47
N CYS A 216 1.64 7.74 21.97
CA CYS A 216 1.89 8.01 20.55
C CYS A 216 3.34 8.43 20.36
N ASP A 217 3.81 8.38 19.12
CA ASP A 217 5.13 8.81 18.69
C ASP A 217 5.08 10.21 18.04
N VAL A 218 3.94 10.57 17.43
CA VAL A 218 3.67 11.90 16.85
C VAL A 218 2.26 12.33 17.24
N ILE A 219 2.08 13.61 17.61
CA ILE A 219 0.78 14.20 17.94
C ILE A 219 0.53 15.46 17.12
N SER A 220 -0.68 15.62 16.60
CA SER A 220 -1.15 16.82 15.93
C SER A 220 -2.52 17.22 16.49
N GLY A 221 -3.17 18.21 15.87
CA GLY A 221 -4.49 18.70 16.25
C GLY A 221 -5.32 19.06 15.03
N SER A 222 -6.50 19.60 15.28
CA SER A 222 -7.36 20.10 14.22
C SER A 222 -6.86 21.44 13.67
N VAL A 223 -7.32 21.77 12.47
CA VAL A 223 -6.95 22.98 11.76
C VAL A 223 -8.18 23.78 11.37
N ILE A 224 -8.05 25.11 11.39
CA ILE A 224 -9.00 26.04 10.78
C ILE A 224 -8.28 26.73 9.62
N TYR A 225 -8.84 26.60 8.42
CA TYR A 225 -8.33 27.23 7.21
C TYR A 225 -8.70 28.73 7.17
N PRO A 226 -8.03 29.54 6.34
CA PRO A 226 -8.30 30.98 6.22
C PRO A 226 -9.75 31.33 5.86
N ASP A 227 -10.47 30.44 5.17
CA ASP A 227 -11.89 30.57 4.83
C ASP A 227 -12.85 30.18 5.97
N GLY A 228 -12.33 29.80 7.14
CA GLY A 228 -13.11 29.43 8.32
C GLY A 228 -13.53 27.96 8.36
N ARG A 229 -13.21 27.14 7.36
CA ARG A 229 -13.48 25.70 7.41
C ARG A 229 -12.64 25.04 8.50
N TRP A 230 -13.27 24.20 9.31
CA TRP A 230 -12.62 23.36 10.31
C TRP A 230 -12.38 21.95 9.76
N SER A 231 -11.24 21.37 10.09
CA SER A 231 -10.86 20.00 9.75
C SER A 231 -10.14 19.35 10.92
N SER A 232 -10.40 18.07 11.18
CA SER A 232 -9.61 17.31 12.17
C SER A 232 -8.13 17.15 11.75
N GLY A 233 -7.79 17.52 10.51
CA GLY A 233 -6.45 17.45 9.95
C GLY A 233 -5.88 16.03 9.97
N CYS A 234 -6.75 15.02 9.84
CA CYS A 234 -6.41 13.61 10.06
C CYS A 234 -6.82 12.81 8.82
N TYR A 235 -5.87 12.05 8.27
CA TYR A 235 -6.09 11.22 7.09
C TYR A 235 -5.65 9.80 7.39
N GLN A 236 -6.33 8.83 6.77
CA GLN A 236 -5.79 7.48 6.59
C GLN A 236 -5.06 7.43 5.25
N SER A 237 -3.96 6.70 5.21
CA SER A 237 -3.22 6.47 3.98
C SER A 237 -2.73 5.04 3.88
N LYS A 238 -2.69 4.53 2.66
CA LYS A 238 -2.24 3.18 2.38
C LYS A 238 -1.41 3.21 1.11
N LEU A 239 -0.18 2.71 1.21
CA LEU A 239 0.65 2.44 0.06
C LEU A 239 0.62 0.93 -0.18
N ILE A 240 0.04 0.54 -1.31
CA ILE A 240 0.09 -0.84 -1.74
C ILE A 240 0.48 -0.87 -3.21
N TRP A 241 1.49 -1.68 -3.53
CA TRP A 241 1.94 -1.95 -4.89
C TRP A 241 2.03 -0.67 -5.74
N SER A 242 2.82 0.28 -5.25
CA SER A 242 3.09 1.56 -5.91
C SER A 242 1.89 2.49 -6.08
N GLN A 243 0.77 2.20 -5.42
CA GLN A 243 -0.42 3.03 -5.39
C GLN A 243 -0.60 3.60 -3.99
N TYR A 244 -0.49 4.93 -3.87
CA TYR A 244 -0.69 5.66 -2.63
C TYR A 244 -2.12 6.19 -2.58
N LYS A 245 -2.95 5.62 -1.71
CA LYS A 245 -4.32 6.08 -1.45
C LYS A 245 -4.36 6.82 -0.14
N SER A 246 -4.87 8.04 -0.13
CA SER A 246 -5.17 8.80 1.07
C SER A 246 -6.65 9.16 1.10
N VAL A 247 -7.25 9.11 2.29
CA VAL A 247 -8.65 9.47 2.51
C VAL A 247 -8.74 10.33 3.75
N PHE A 248 -9.60 11.35 3.69
CA PHE A 248 -9.89 12.19 4.85
C PHE A 248 -10.62 11.37 5.92
N GLY A 249 -10.18 11.47 7.18
CA GLY A 249 -10.81 10.83 8.32
C GLY A 249 -9.92 9.86 9.08
N PHE A 250 -10.57 9.10 9.99
CA PHE A 250 -9.91 8.18 10.90
C PHE A 250 -10.67 6.88 11.08
N ASP A 251 -9.94 5.78 11.19
CA ASP A 251 -10.51 4.45 11.45
C ASP A 251 -10.73 4.17 12.96
N VAL A 252 -9.99 4.87 13.82
CA VAL A 252 -9.93 4.59 15.25
C VAL A 252 -9.93 5.89 16.06
N CYS A 253 -10.87 5.99 17.00
CA CYS A 253 -10.89 7.02 18.03
C CYS A 253 -10.56 6.37 19.39
N TYR A 254 -9.60 6.94 20.10
CA TYR A 254 -9.17 6.52 21.43
C TYR A 254 -9.83 7.37 22.52
N LYS A 255 -9.68 6.95 23.78
CA LYS A 255 -10.05 7.77 24.95
C LYS A 255 -9.46 9.17 24.85
N HIS A 256 -10.16 10.13 25.44
CA HIS A 256 -9.84 11.56 25.37
C HIS A 256 -9.84 12.11 23.94
N GLN A 257 -10.70 11.55 23.07
CA GLN A 257 -10.96 12.05 21.72
C GLN A 257 -9.72 12.07 20.82
N LEU A 258 -8.74 11.19 21.06
CA LEU A 258 -7.55 11.12 20.22
C LEU A 258 -7.82 10.25 18.99
N LEU A 259 -7.62 10.80 17.80
CA LEU A 259 -7.83 10.10 16.53
C LEU A 259 -6.54 9.43 16.08
N ARG A 260 -6.60 8.20 15.56
CA ARG A 260 -5.46 7.59 14.84
C ARG A 260 -5.40 8.16 13.43
N CYS A 261 -4.24 8.61 13.02
CA CYS A 261 -4.01 9.15 11.67
C CYS A 261 -2.75 8.52 11.08
N ASP A 262 -2.63 8.59 9.76
CA ASP A 262 -1.41 8.22 9.03
C ASP A 262 -0.73 9.48 8.45
N TYR A 263 -1.45 10.61 8.40
CA TYR A 263 -0.98 11.91 7.93
C TYR A 263 -1.72 13.05 8.63
N PHE A 264 -1.07 14.23 8.71
CA PHE A 264 -1.61 15.45 9.28
C PHE A 264 -1.44 16.67 8.35
N ASP A 265 -2.48 17.50 8.25
CA ASP A 265 -2.38 18.80 7.56
C ASP A 265 -1.79 19.90 8.44
N GLY A 266 -1.85 19.72 9.76
CA GLY A 266 -1.50 20.75 10.73
C GLY A 266 -0.10 20.62 11.32
N PRO A 267 0.27 21.58 12.19
CA PRO A 267 1.39 21.47 13.10
C PRO A 267 1.41 20.12 13.83
N PHE A 268 2.60 19.57 14.07
CA PHE A 268 2.75 18.33 14.83
C PHE A 268 3.97 18.35 15.74
N ALA A 269 3.87 17.62 16.84
CA ALA A 269 4.95 17.41 17.78
C ALA A 269 5.43 15.96 17.79
N MET A 270 6.73 15.78 17.97
CA MET A 270 7.40 14.48 18.08
C MET A 270 8.71 14.58 18.86
N ASP A 271 9.35 13.44 19.10
CA ASP A 271 10.67 13.38 19.73
C ASP A 271 11.73 14.10 18.86
N ARG A 272 12.49 14.99 19.49
CA ARG A 272 13.50 15.83 18.84
C ARG A 272 14.57 14.99 18.15
N ASN A 273 15.08 13.95 18.82
CA ASN A 273 16.20 13.17 18.31
C ASN A 273 15.77 12.33 17.11
N VAL A 274 14.54 11.79 17.13
CA VAL A 274 13.96 11.08 15.99
C VAL A 274 13.82 12.02 14.79
N LEU A 275 13.34 13.24 15.00
CA LEU A 275 13.21 14.22 13.92
C LEU A 275 14.58 14.65 13.38
N LEU A 276 15.54 14.93 14.25
CA LEU A 276 16.87 15.38 13.86
C LEU A 276 17.63 14.31 13.06
N ASP A 277 17.56 13.06 13.52
CA ASP A 277 18.11 11.91 12.78
C ASP A 277 17.50 11.83 11.38
N TYR A 278 16.18 11.98 11.27
CA TYR A 278 15.48 11.97 9.99
C TYR A 278 15.91 13.12 9.05
N LEU A 279 15.93 14.36 9.55
CA LEU A 279 16.36 15.54 8.80
C LEU A 279 17.83 15.46 8.37
N THR A 280 18.65 14.65 9.04
CA THR A 280 20.08 14.51 8.74
C THR A 280 20.37 13.33 7.81
N SER A 281 19.71 12.20 8.02
CA SER A 281 20.03 10.93 7.33
C SER A 281 19.16 10.63 6.11
N ARG A 282 17.93 11.19 6.03
CA ARG A 282 16.94 10.80 5.01
C ARG A 282 16.47 11.93 4.12
N VAL A 283 16.36 13.15 4.64
CA VAL A 283 15.96 14.31 3.84
C VAL A 283 17.20 15.02 3.32
N THR A 284 17.39 14.94 2.01
CA THR A 284 18.46 15.69 1.34
C THR A 284 18.05 17.15 1.16
N THR A 285 19.02 18.05 1.01
CA THR A 285 18.79 19.45 0.62
C THR A 285 18.13 19.60 -0.77
N LYS A 286 18.00 18.50 -1.53
CA LYS A 286 17.29 18.46 -2.81
C LYS A 286 15.79 18.20 -2.68
N CYS A 287 15.28 17.88 -1.49
CA CYS A 287 13.84 17.78 -1.25
C CYS A 287 13.22 19.16 -1.42
N ALA A 288 12.20 19.29 -2.27
CA ALA A 288 11.43 20.52 -2.37
C ALA A 288 10.81 20.88 -1.01
N ASP A 289 10.78 22.17 -0.67
CA ASP A 289 10.31 22.66 0.63
C ASP A 289 8.87 22.19 0.93
N ASP A 290 7.99 22.22 -0.07
CA ASP A 290 6.58 21.77 0.07
C ASP A 290 6.45 20.27 0.40
N LEU A 291 7.49 19.47 0.16
CA LEU A 291 7.52 18.03 0.38
C LEU A 291 8.18 17.62 1.71
N VAL A 292 8.86 18.53 2.41
CA VAL A 292 9.60 18.18 3.64
C VAL A 292 8.69 17.57 4.70
N TYR A 293 7.56 18.20 4.98
CA TYR A 293 6.58 17.69 5.93
C TYR A 293 5.89 16.40 5.46
N PRO A 294 5.43 16.31 4.21
CA PRO A 294 4.95 15.05 3.66
C PRO A 294 5.90 13.89 3.82
N GLU A 295 7.19 14.09 3.52
CA GLU A 295 8.22 13.06 3.64
C GLU A 295 8.42 12.64 5.11
N ILE A 296 8.45 13.58 6.06
CA ILE A 296 8.53 13.26 7.50
C ILE A 296 7.37 12.35 7.90
N LEU A 297 6.14 12.77 7.63
CA LEU A 297 4.94 12.05 8.07
C LEU A 297 4.81 10.69 7.38
N TYR A 298 5.12 10.63 6.08
CA TYR A 298 5.16 9.39 5.31
C TYR A 298 6.15 8.38 5.92
N VAL A 299 7.37 8.82 6.24
CA VAL A 299 8.37 7.93 6.83
C VAL A 299 7.99 7.51 8.25
N MET A 300 7.44 8.40 9.06
CA MET A 300 6.94 8.02 10.38
C MET A 300 5.85 6.94 10.27
N ASN A 301 4.89 7.12 9.37
CA ASN A 301 3.84 6.14 9.14
C ASN A 301 4.40 4.78 8.68
N ASN A 302 5.30 4.78 7.69
CA ASN A 302 5.92 3.55 7.18
C ASN A 302 6.81 2.84 8.20
N GLN A 303 7.33 3.55 9.20
CA GLN A 303 8.05 2.97 10.34
C GLN A 303 7.10 2.48 11.45
N ASN A 304 5.79 2.41 11.18
CA ASN A 304 4.75 2.00 12.12
C ASN A 304 4.74 2.86 13.40
N LYS A 305 5.10 4.14 13.29
CA LYS A 305 4.95 5.09 14.39
C LYS A 305 3.47 5.36 14.64
N ILE A 306 3.09 5.44 15.92
CA ILE A 306 1.72 5.75 16.29
C ILE A 306 1.52 7.25 16.19
N MET A 307 0.76 7.66 15.18
CA MET A 307 0.43 9.06 14.93
C MET A 307 -1.01 9.33 15.40
N LYS A 308 -1.20 10.37 16.20
CA LYS A 308 -2.53 10.78 16.70
C LYS A 308 -2.84 12.24 16.44
N SER A 309 -4.11 12.57 16.25
CA SER A 309 -4.63 13.95 16.28
C SER A 309 -5.48 14.17 17.52
N HIS A 310 -5.34 15.32 18.18
CA HIS A 310 -6.18 15.78 19.28
C HIS A 310 -7.11 16.90 18.77
N PRO A 311 -8.37 16.60 18.40
CA PRO A 311 -9.26 17.55 17.73
C PRO A 311 -9.56 18.81 18.54
N ALA A 312 -9.52 18.74 19.87
CA ALA A 312 -9.73 19.91 20.73
C ALA A 312 -8.52 20.87 20.74
N SER A 313 -7.36 20.45 20.24
CA SER A 313 -6.22 21.34 19.97
C SER A 313 -6.37 21.91 18.57
N ILE A 314 -6.79 23.18 18.48
CA ILE A 314 -7.06 23.86 17.21
C ILE A 314 -5.88 24.77 16.83
N PHE A 315 -5.45 24.68 15.58
CA PHE A 315 -4.46 25.57 14.96
C PHE A 315 -5.08 26.35 13.80
N TYR A 316 -4.92 27.67 13.76
CA TYR A 316 -5.33 28.46 12.61
C TYR A 316 -4.18 28.46 11.60
N LYS A 317 -4.45 28.05 10.37
CA LYS A 317 -3.45 27.98 9.29
C LYS A 317 -3.48 29.23 8.41
N THR A 318 -2.39 29.41 7.66
CA THR A 318 -2.28 30.30 6.50
C THR A 318 -2.72 29.57 5.22
N ASP A 319 -2.72 30.24 4.07
CA ASP A 319 -3.00 29.65 2.74
C ASP A 319 -1.85 28.76 2.22
N TRP A 320 -1.15 28.06 3.12
CA TRP A 320 -0.05 27.17 2.76
C TRP A 320 -0.59 25.93 2.04
N VAL A 321 0.06 25.53 0.93
CA VAL A 321 -0.43 24.47 0.04
C VAL A 321 -0.31 23.10 0.69
N ASP A 322 -1.43 22.42 0.96
CA ASP A 322 -1.40 21.10 1.58
C ASP A 322 -0.99 19.98 0.61
N PHE A 323 -0.54 18.85 1.17
CA PHE A 323 -0.04 17.72 0.38
C PHE A 323 -1.08 17.23 -0.64
N HIS A 324 -2.35 17.21 -0.25
CA HIS A 324 -3.45 16.76 -1.09
C HIS A 324 -3.85 17.79 -2.17
N ASP A 325 -3.34 19.02 -2.08
CA ASP A 325 -3.52 20.08 -3.08
C ASP A 325 -2.27 20.26 -3.97
N LEU A 326 -1.22 19.46 -3.76
CA LEU A 326 0.01 19.54 -4.56
C LEU A 326 -0.26 19.14 -6.02
N THR A 327 0.36 19.89 -6.93
CA THR A 327 0.30 19.61 -8.36
C THR A 327 1.01 18.31 -8.72
N ARG A 328 0.68 17.75 -9.89
CA ARG A 328 1.40 16.62 -10.49
C ARG A 328 2.92 16.84 -10.50
N ALA A 329 3.38 18.05 -10.81
CA ALA A 329 4.81 18.37 -10.90
C ALA A 329 5.50 18.28 -9.53
N HIS A 330 4.85 18.77 -8.47
CA HIS A 330 5.36 18.64 -7.10
C HIS A 330 5.36 17.19 -6.65
N LEU A 331 4.29 16.45 -6.90
CA LEU A 331 4.17 15.05 -6.48
C LEU A 331 5.12 14.11 -7.24
N LEU A 332 5.60 14.47 -8.44
CA LEU A 332 6.52 13.62 -9.20
C LEU A 332 7.82 13.35 -8.43
N ASP A 333 8.37 14.34 -7.74
CA ASP A 333 9.61 14.20 -6.98
C ASP A 333 9.41 13.28 -5.74
N PHE A 334 8.28 13.44 -5.05
CA PHE A 334 7.84 12.53 -3.99
C PHE A 334 7.62 11.10 -4.53
N ALA A 335 7.01 10.98 -5.70
CA ALA A 335 6.72 9.71 -6.36
C ALA A 335 7.99 8.95 -6.73
N ILE A 336 8.98 9.63 -7.32
CA ILE A 336 10.28 9.05 -7.68
C ILE A 336 11.01 8.53 -6.45
N ARG A 337 11.08 9.32 -5.37
CA ARG A 337 11.79 8.91 -4.14
C ARG A 337 11.17 7.71 -3.45
N ASN A 338 9.84 7.62 -3.50
CA ASN A 338 9.07 6.62 -2.76
C ASN A 338 8.60 5.44 -3.66
N GLU A 339 9.05 5.41 -4.92
CA GLU A 339 8.66 4.43 -5.94
C GLU A 339 7.13 4.27 -6.06
N ILE A 340 6.42 5.40 -6.07
CA ILE A 340 4.98 5.49 -6.24
C ILE A 340 4.69 5.81 -7.70
N SER A 341 3.78 5.07 -8.33
CA SER A 341 3.35 5.33 -9.70
C SER A 341 1.94 5.91 -9.78
N GLU A 342 1.20 5.93 -8.68
CA GLU A 342 -0.20 6.30 -8.68
C GLU A 342 -0.63 6.91 -7.34
N PHE A 343 -1.40 7.99 -7.41
CA PHE A 343 -1.94 8.67 -6.23
C PHE A 343 -3.46 8.76 -6.34
N TYR A 344 -4.14 8.39 -5.25
CA TYR A 344 -5.55 8.65 -5.02
C TYR A 344 -5.64 9.57 -3.81
N LEU A 345 -5.83 10.86 -4.05
CA LEU A 345 -5.89 11.88 -3.01
C LEU A 345 -7.32 12.42 -2.88
N PRO A 346 -7.80 12.68 -1.66
CA PRO A 346 -9.06 13.38 -1.48
C PRO A 346 -8.85 14.85 -1.87
N ALA A 347 -9.75 15.44 -2.66
CA ALA A 347 -9.78 16.90 -2.73
C ALA A 347 -10.63 17.46 -1.60
N ILE A 348 -10.19 18.60 -1.07
CA ILE A 348 -10.94 19.40 -0.09
C ILE A 348 -12.28 19.88 -0.71
N ASN A 349 -12.38 19.98 -2.04
CA ASN A 349 -13.57 20.41 -2.77
C ASN A 349 -14.43 19.25 -3.33
N GLY A 350 -14.19 18.01 -2.89
CA GLY A 350 -15.09 16.87 -3.16
C GLY A 350 -14.76 16.02 -4.40
N THR A 351 -13.86 16.44 -5.29
CA THR A 351 -13.42 15.63 -6.44
C THR A 351 -12.14 14.88 -6.11
N GLN A 352 -12.18 13.56 -5.98
CA GLN A 352 -10.95 12.79 -5.77
C GLN A 352 -9.95 13.03 -6.91
N THR A 353 -8.70 13.32 -6.53
CA THR A 353 -7.60 13.50 -7.46
C THR A 353 -6.95 12.14 -7.71
N HIS A 354 -7.05 11.66 -8.94
CA HIS A 354 -6.33 10.48 -9.41
C HIS A 354 -5.18 10.91 -10.31
N LEU A 355 -3.94 10.60 -9.91
CA LEU A 355 -2.73 10.92 -10.68
C LEU A 355 -1.96 9.65 -10.98
N GLU A 356 -1.63 9.48 -12.26
CA GLU A 356 -0.92 8.32 -12.79
C GLU A 356 0.42 8.75 -13.40
N PHE A 357 1.54 8.16 -12.97
CA PHE A 357 2.87 8.40 -13.54
C PHE A 357 3.33 7.17 -14.32
N ASN A 358 3.68 7.31 -15.59
CA ASN A 358 4.23 6.20 -16.35
C ASN A 358 5.63 5.82 -15.83
N TYR A 359 6.18 4.69 -16.29
CA TYR A 359 7.43 4.17 -15.76
C TYR A 359 8.66 5.05 -16.11
N ILE A 360 8.55 5.87 -17.16
CA ILE A 360 9.59 6.83 -17.56
C ILE A 360 9.58 8.01 -16.61
N GLU A 361 8.41 8.60 -16.37
CA GLU A 361 8.23 9.74 -15.45
C GLU A 361 8.67 9.37 -14.03
N SER A 362 8.13 8.28 -13.49
CA SER A 362 8.41 7.82 -12.13
C SER A 362 9.80 7.18 -11.97
N LYS A 363 10.55 7.01 -13.08
CA LYS A 363 11.87 6.37 -13.12
C LYS A 363 11.90 4.96 -12.50
N VAL A 364 10.75 4.31 -12.40
CA VAL A 364 10.65 2.96 -11.85
C VAL A 364 11.20 1.95 -12.87
N LYS A 365 11.88 0.93 -12.35
CA LYS A 365 12.42 -0.15 -13.18
C LYS A 365 11.35 -1.21 -13.36
N CYS A 366 11.10 -1.61 -14.61
CA CYS A 366 10.13 -2.65 -14.91
C CYS A 366 10.66 -4.07 -14.76
N ASN A 367 11.97 -4.27 -14.60
CA ASN A 367 12.58 -5.59 -14.47
C ASN A 367 12.19 -6.27 -13.14
N LEU A 368 11.89 -7.57 -13.21
CA LEU A 368 11.52 -8.37 -12.04
C LEU A 368 12.71 -8.60 -11.09
N ARG A 369 12.40 -8.58 -9.80
CA ARG A 369 13.14 -9.35 -8.80
C ARG A 369 12.24 -10.50 -8.37
N ALA A 370 12.80 -11.69 -8.17
CA ALA A 370 12.08 -12.94 -7.93
C ALA A 370 10.98 -12.90 -6.85
N THR A 371 11.09 -11.98 -5.89
CA THR A 371 10.24 -11.88 -4.70
C THR A 371 9.47 -10.55 -4.62
N GLN A 372 9.37 -9.84 -5.75
CA GLN A 372 8.73 -8.54 -5.85
C GLN A 372 7.67 -8.51 -6.95
N LEU A 373 6.60 -7.76 -6.69
CA LEU A 373 5.63 -7.34 -7.67
C LEU A 373 6.31 -6.41 -8.69
N ARG A 374 5.99 -6.59 -9.97
CA ARG A 374 6.25 -5.63 -11.04
C ARG A 374 5.54 -4.33 -10.72
N GLN A 375 6.22 -3.20 -10.81
CA GLN A 375 5.65 -1.87 -10.53
C GLN A 375 4.36 -1.61 -11.33
N ARG A 376 3.36 -0.96 -10.72
CA ARG A 376 2.03 -0.79 -11.35
C ARG A 376 2.09 -0.04 -12.67
N ALA A 377 2.96 0.97 -12.77
CA ALA A 377 3.23 1.68 -14.02
C ALA A 377 3.59 0.73 -15.17
N CYS A 378 4.40 -0.29 -14.90
CA CYS A 378 4.81 -1.28 -15.89
C CYS A 378 3.65 -2.23 -16.22
N MET A 379 2.87 -2.66 -15.24
CA MET A 379 1.73 -3.53 -15.49
C MET A 379 0.63 -2.86 -16.32
N ARG A 380 0.50 -1.53 -16.28
CA ARG A 380 -0.41 -0.80 -17.18
C ARG A 380 0.01 -0.94 -18.64
N ASP A 381 1.31 -0.89 -18.94
CA ASP A 381 1.79 -1.10 -20.32
C ASP A 381 1.48 -2.52 -20.80
N LEU A 382 1.71 -3.54 -19.96
CA LEU A 382 1.36 -4.92 -20.29
C LEU A 382 -0.14 -5.07 -20.52
N HIS A 383 -0.95 -4.51 -19.61
CA HIS A 383 -2.40 -4.52 -19.71
C HIS A 383 -2.88 -3.83 -21.01
N PHE A 384 -2.31 -2.67 -21.34
CA PHE A 384 -2.59 -1.96 -22.58
C PHE A 384 -2.25 -2.82 -23.81
N MET A 385 -1.08 -3.46 -23.83
CA MET A 385 -0.68 -4.36 -24.92
C MET A 385 -1.67 -5.51 -25.08
N LEU A 386 -2.01 -6.15 -23.96
CA LEU A 386 -2.87 -7.32 -23.92
C LEU A 386 -4.29 -7.00 -24.42
N VAL A 387 -4.94 -5.99 -23.82
CA VAL A 387 -6.32 -5.61 -24.15
C VAL A 387 -6.43 -5.10 -25.58
N ASN A 388 -5.49 -4.29 -26.06
CA ASN A 388 -5.55 -3.81 -27.44
C ASN A 388 -5.29 -4.93 -28.45
N THR A 389 -4.45 -5.90 -28.11
CA THR A 389 -4.26 -7.08 -28.96
C THR A 389 -5.54 -7.90 -29.04
N TYR A 390 -6.25 -8.14 -27.92
CA TYR A 390 -7.56 -8.79 -27.95
C TYR A 390 -8.59 -8.00 -28.75
N LYS A 391 -8.65 -6.68 -28.58
CA LYS A 391 -9.54 -5.80 -29.36
C LYS A 391 -9.25 -5.89 -30.87
N LEU A 392 -7.98 -6.01 -31.28
CA LEU A 392 -7.61 -6.23 -32.69
C LEU A 392 -8.06 -7.61 -33.18
N PHE A 393 -7.86 -8.66 -32.39
CA PHE A 393 -8.33 -10.01 -32.73
C PHE A 393 -9.85 -10.06 -32.90
N ASP A 394 -10.59 -9.48 -31.95
CA ASP A 394 -12.05 -9.38 -32.02
C ASP A 394 -12.50 -8.58 -33.25
N LYS A 395 -11.87 -7.42 -33.51
CA LYS A 395 -12.17 -6.57 -34.68
C LYS A 395 -11.94 -7.29 -36.01
N LEU A 396 -10.88 -8.10 -36.10
CA LEU A 396 -10.50 -8.81 -37.31
C LEU A 396 -11.15 -10.21 -37.42
N GLY A 397 -11.94 -10.61 -36.43
CA GLY A 397 -12.63 -11.89 -36.40
C GLY A 397 -11.70 -13.10 -36.19
N TYR A 398 -10.54 -12.90 -35.59
CA TYR A 398 -9.59 -13.96 -35.30
C TYR A 398 -9.94 -14.69 -34.01
N GLN A 399 -9.94 -16.02 -34.06
CA GLN A 399 -10.12 -16.86 -32.88
C GLN A 399 -8.83 -16.93 -32.06
N TYR A 400 -8.97 -16.76 -30.75
CA TYR A 400 -7.90 -16.89 -29.78
C TYR A 400 -8.41 -17.45 -28.45
N THR A 401 -7.50 -17.89 -27.59
CA THR A 401 -7.79 -18.26 -26.19
C THR A 401 -6.60 -17.95 -25.32
N ASN A 402 -6.84 -17.45 -24.11
CA ASN A 402 -5.80 -17.32 -23.09
C ASN A 402 -5.18 -18.68 -22.78
N GLU A 403 -3.86 -18.71 -22.64
CA GLU A 403 -3.09 -19.91 -22.32
C GLU A 403 -2.49 -19.83 -20.92
N ASP A 404 -2.32 -21.00 -20.30
CA ASP A 404 -1.49 -21.21 -19.12
C ASP A 404 -1.58 -20.09 -18.05
N GLY A 405 -0.49 -19.35 -17.81
CA GLY A 405 -0.39 -18.34 -16.76
C GLY A 405 -1.35 -17.18 -16.96
N SER A 406 -1.58 -16.77 -18.21
CA SER A 406 -2.54 -15.73 -18.58
C SER A 406 -3.99 -16.20 -18.40
N GLY A 407 -4.26 -17.49 -18.67
CA GLY A 407 -5.53 -18.14 -18.35
C GLY A 407 -5.80 -18.17 -16.84
N LEU A 408 -4.79 -18.49 -16.04
CA LEU A 408 -4.84 -18.42 -14.57
C LEU A 408 -5.07 -16.99 -14.07
N ALA A 409 -4.31 -16.02 -14.58
CA ALA A 409 -4.44 -14.62 -14.25
C ALA A 409 -5.87 -14.12 -14.45
N ALA A 410 -6.43 -14.42 -15.63
CA ALA A 410 -7.78 -14.00 -15.96
C ALA A 410 -8.86 -14.66 -15.09
N ALA A 411 -8.71 -15.95 -14.77
CA ALA A 411 -9.64 -16.67 -13.90
C ALA A 411 -9.57 -16.21 -12.43
N LYS A 412 -8.40 -15.69 -12.01
CA LYS A 412 -8.09 -15.42 -10.60
C LYS A 412 -8.16 -13.94 -10.21
N LEU A 413 -7.52 -13.09 -11.00
CA LEU A 413 -7.31 -11.68 -10.69
C LEU A 413 -8.23 -10.76 -11.49
N HIS A 414 -8.84 -11.26 -12.56
CA HIS A 414 -9.53 -10.44 -13.57
C HIS A 414 -8.60 -9.35 -14.17
N ASP A 415 -7.30 -9.60 -14.14
CA ASP A 415 -6.19 -8.81 -14.66
C ASP A 415 -5.00 -9.77 -14.85
N THR A 416 -3.83 -9.23 -15.18
CA THR A 416 -2.54 -9.92 -15.26
C THR A 416 -1.98 -10.27 -13.87
N ILE A 417 -1.15 -11.33 -13.78
CA ILE A 417 -0.44 -11.66 -12.54
C ILE A 417 0.71 -10.66 -12.35
N PRO A 418 0.78 -9.91 -11.24
CA PRO A 418 1.75 -8.84 -11.10
C PRO A 418 3.16 -9.29 -10.74
N TRP A 419 3.37 -10.59 -10.53
CA TRP A 419 4.68 -11.21 -10.39
C TRP A 419 5.02 -12.12 -11.59
N ASP A 420 4.31 -11.95 -12.70
CA ASP A 420 4.53 -12.71 -13.93
C ASP A 420 5.58 -12.06 -14.83
N LEU A 421 6.16 -12.88 -15.71
CA LEU A 421 7.24 -12.45 -16.61
C LEU A 421 6.74 -11.97 -17.96
N ASP A 422 5.72 -12.62 -18.49
CA ASP A 422 5.18 -12.48 -19.84
C ASP A 422 3.67 -12.77 -19.84
N GLN A 423 3.05 -12.77 -21.02
CA GLN A 423 1.67 -13.23 -21.23
C GLN A 423 1.60 -14.07 -22.50
N ASP A 424 0.82 -15.15 -22.42
CA ASP A 424 0.65 -16.16 -23.45
C ASP A 424 -0.81 -16.26 -23.86
N PHE A 425 -1.06 -16.30 -25.17
CA PHE A 425 -2.34 -16.78 -25.66
C PHE A 425 -2.18 -17.47 -27.01
N ALA A 426 -3.07 -18.39 -27.31
CA ALA A 426 -3.05 -19.15 -28.56
C ALA A 426 -4.04 -18.56 -29.57
N PHE A 427 -3.72 -18.66 -30.85
CA PHE A 427 -4.60 -18.35 -31.96
C PHE A 427 -4.60 -19.46 -33.02
N ARG A 428 -5.61 -19.49 -33.90
CA ARG A 428 -5.67 -20.49 -34.98
C ARG A 428 -4.50 -20.31 -35.95
N ALA A 429 -3.67 -21.34 -36.11
CA ALA A 429 -2.53 -21.31 -37.03
C ALA A 429 -2.93 -20.95 -38.48
N SER A 430 -4.16 -21.28 -38.91
CA SER A 430 -4.71 -20.88 -40.21
C SER A 430 -4.80 -19.36 -40.41
N ASN A 431 -4.86 -18.59 -39.33
CA ASN A 431 -4.94 -17.13 -39.37
C ASN A 431 -3.57 -16.46 -39.43
N LEU A 432 -2.47 -17.20 -39.30
CA LEU A 432 -1.11 -16.64 -39.18
C LEU A 432 -0.79 -15.66 -40.33
N THR A 433 -1.00 -16.07 -41.58
CA THR A 433 -0.71 -15.22 -42.75
C THR A 433 -1.55 -13.94 -42.74
N HIS A 434 -2.82 -14.03 -42.36
CA HIS A 434 -3.71 -12.87 -42.26
C HIS A 434 -3.31 -11.94 -41.12
N ILE A 435 -2.92 -12.47 -39.96
CA ILE A 435 -2.44 -11.67 -38.83
C ILE A 435 -1.16 -10.91 -39.22
N VAL A 436 -0.21 -11.57 -39.89
CA VAL A 436 1.03 -10.94 -40.38
C VAL A 436 0.73 -9.79 -41.36
N GLN A 437 -0.26 -9.93 -42.24
CA GLN A 437 -0.69 -8.83 -43.12
C GLN A 437 -1.22 -7.60 -42.35
N HIS A 438 -1.67 -7.78 -41.11
CA HIS A 438 -2.17 -6.71 -40.24
C HIS A 438 -1.14 -6.23 -39.21
N GLU A 439 0.14 -6.59 -39.33
CA GLU A 439 1.23 -6.15 -38.46
C GLU A 439 1.21 -4.63 -38.20
N SER A 440 0.90 -3.84 -39.23
CA SER A 440 0.86 -2.37 -39.12
C SER A 440 -0.14 -1.86 -38.06
N GLU A 441 -1.20 -2.61 -37.73
CA GLU A 441 -2.16 -2.23 -36.71
C GLU A 441 -1.53 -2.24 -35.29
N TRP A 442 -0.63 -3.18 -35.00
CA TRP A 442 0.15 -3.18 -33.74
C TRP A 442 1.16 -2.05 -33.70
N ARG A 443 1.83 -1.78 -34.84
CA ARG A 443 2.79 -0.68 -34.94
C ARG A 443 2.14 0.69 -34.75
N LYS A 444 0.91 0.89 -35.22
CA LYS A 444 0.11 2.11 -34.96
C LYS A 444 -0.14 2.35 -33.47
N LEU A 445 -0.17 1.28 -32.67
CA LEU A 445 -0.32 1.34 -31.21
C LEU A 445 1.03 1.47 -30.47
N GLY A 446 2.14 1.64 -31.19
CA GLY A 446 3.47 1.76 -30.61
C GLY A 446 4.07 0.43 -30.13
N MET A 447 3.51 -0.71 -30.55
CA MET A 447 4.00 -2.04 -30.20
C MET A 447 4.97 -2.57 -31.28
N SER A 448 5.96 -3.35 -30.87
CA SER A 448 6.75 -4.15 -31.79
C SER A 448 6.00 -5.44 -32.16
N PHE A 449 6.31 -5.95 -33.35
CA PHE A 449 5.79 -7.19 -33.88
C PHE A 449 6.97 -8.00 -34.42
N SER A 450 7.12 -9.24 -33.97
CA SER A 450 8.12 -10.18 -34.47
C SER A 450 7.44 -11.50 -34.83
N LEU A 451 7.71 -11.98 -36.03
CA LEU A 451 7.31 -13.31 -36.45
C LEU A 451 8.42 -14.30 -36.14
N GLU A 452 8.12 -15.31 -35.34
CA GLU A 452 9.06 -16.38 -35.02
C GLU A 452 8.49 -17.73 -35.48
N LEU A 453 9.10 -18.30 -36.51
CA LEU A 453 8.65 -19.55 -37.09
C LEU A 453 9.30 -20.72 -36.36
N ASN A 454 8.48 -21.59 -35.78
CA ASN A 454 8.94 -22.84 -35.20
C ASN A 454 9.50 -23.74 -36.32
N LYS A 455 10.74 -24.19 -36.18
CA LYS A 455 11.33 -25.20 -37.08
C LYS A 455 11.34 -26.56 -36.37
N PRO A 456 10.72 -27.62 -36.93
CA PRO A 456 10.06 -27.68 -38.25
C PRO A 456 8.59 -27.19 -38.23
N CYS A 457 8.24 -26.30 -39.15
CA CYS A 457 6.84 -25.93 -39.43
C CYS A 457 6.18 -27.07 -40.20
N VAL A 458 5.32 -27.82 -39.51
CA VAL A 458 4.61 -28.95 -40.11
C VAL A 458 3.39 -28.42 -40.84
N LYS A 459 3.48 -28.16 -42.15
CA LYS A 459 2.40 -27.58 -42.98
C LYS A 459 1.09 -28.39 -43.01
N ASN A 460 1.09 -29.63 -42.52
CA ASN A 460 -0.06 -30.53 -42.55
C ASN A 460 -0.15 -31.36 -41.26
N MET A 461 -1.32 -31.32 -40.60
CA MET A 461 -1.61 -32.07 -39.38
C MET A 461 -1.30 -33.57 -39.47
N SER A 462 -1.36 -34.17 -40.67
CA SER A 462 -1.03 -35.59 -40.89
C SER A 462 0.42 -35.95 -40.60
N HIS A 463 1.33 -34.97 -40.55
CA HIS A 463 2.75 -35.18 -40.25
C HIS A 463 3.15 -34.75 -38.84
N VAL A 464 2.18 -34.28 -38.03
CA VAL A 464 2.41 -33.91 -36.65
C VAL A 464 2.36 -35.19 -35.80
N LYS A 465 3.48 -35.55 -35.17
CA LYS A 465 3.50 -36.64 -34.18
C LYS A 465 2.43 -36.37 -33.12
N LYS A 466 1.78 -37.40 -32.58
CA LYS A 466 0.70 -37.27 -31.56
C LYS A 466 1.05 -36.30 -30.43
N ASP A 467 2.31 -36.23 -30.06
CA ASP A 467 2.82 -35.41 -28.96
C ASP A 467 2.98 -33.90 -29.32
N ASN A 468 2.83 -33.54 -30.60
CA ASN A 468 3.00 -32.17 -31.14
C ASN A 468 1.70 -31.58 -31.73
N LEU A 469 0.55 -32.25 -31.63
CA LEU A 469 -0.73 -31.88 -32.28
C LEU A 469 -1.26 -30.48 -31.91
N ILE A 470 -0.73 -29.87 -30.85
CA ILE A 470 -1.21 -28.61 -30.28
C ILE A 470 -0.45 -27.40 -30.85
N MET A 471 0.81 -27.57 -31.25
CA MET A 471 1.70 -26.47 -31.64
C MET A 471 1.80 -26.34 -33.16
N GLY A 472 1.46 -25.16 -33.69
CA GLY A 472 1.51 -24.83 -35.11
C GLY A 472 2.83 -24.21 -35.58
N CYS A 473 2.78 -23.67 -36.80
CA CYS A 473 3.95 -23.26 -37.60
C CYS A 473 4.73 -22.02 -37.12
N GLY A 474 4.37 -21.41 -36.00
CA GLY A 474 5.08 -20.26 -35.47
C GLY A 474 4.31 -19.55 -34.37
N TYR A 475 4.99 -18.60 -33.75
CA TYR A 475 4.41 -17.70 -32.78
C TYR A 475 4.73 -16.25 -33.16
N ILE A 476 3.90 -15.33 -32.70
CA ILE A 476 4.09 -13.90 -32.91
C ILE A 476 4.50 -13.30 -31.57
N GLY A 477 5.64 -12.62 -31.52
CA GLY A 477 6.01 -11.77 -30.41
C GLY A 477 5.39 -10.39 -30.59
N ILE A 478 4.58 -9.95 -29.63
CA ILE A 478 4.13 -8.56 -29.53
C ILE A 478 4.85 -7.92 -28.34
N GLY A 479 5.58 -6.85 -28.59
CA GLY A 479 6.50 -6.31 -27.59
C GLY A 479 6.39 -4.81 -27.39
N ASN A 480 7.00 -4.35 -26.31
CA ASN A 480 7.47 -2.98 -26.16
C ASN A 480 8.84 -3.01 -25.44
N LYS A 481 9.28 -1.87 -24.92
CA LYS A 481 10.57 -1.77 -24.21
C LYS A 481 10.68 -2.71 -22.99
N ASN A 482 9.56 -2.98 -22.30
CA ASN A 482 9.53 -3.65 -21.00
C ASN A 482 8.89 -5.03 -21.04
N TRP A 483 8.08 -5.31 -22.05
CA TRP A 483 7.21 -6.48 -22.12
C TRP A 483 7.28 -7.16 -23.47
N ARG A 484 7.06 -8.47 -23.42
CA ARG A 484 6.88 -9.36 -24.56
C ARG A 484 5.67 -10.24 -24.25
N MET A 485 4.74 -10.28 -25.19
CA MET A 485 3.63 -11.23 -25.20
C MET A 485 3.88 -12.24 -26.30
N GLU A 486 3.54 -13.50 -26.05
CA GLU A 486 3.76 -14.59 -26.98
C GLU A 486 2.41 -15.13 -27.46
N LEU A 487 2.21 -15.00 -28.77
CA LEU A 487 1.00 -15.42 -29.46
C LEU A 487 1.29 -16.73 -30.15
N TRP A 488 0.80 -17.83 -29.60
CA TRP A 488 1.10 -19.17 -30.08
C TRP A 488 0.13 -19.57 -31.20
N GLY A 489 0.64 -19.77 -32.41
CA GLY A 489 -0.16 -20.30 -33.50
C GLY A 489 -0.42 -21.80 -33.26
N SER A 490 -1.65 -22.18 -32.96
CA SER A 490 -2.08 -23.55 -32.67
C SER A 490 -3.05 -24.06 -33.72
N TYR A 491 -2.91 -25.32 -34.14
CA TYR A 491 -3.88 -25.94 -35.06
C TYR A 491 -5.26 -26.08 -34.41
N ILE A 492 -5.24 -26.50 -33.15
CA ILE A 492 -6.42 -26.68 -32.31
C ILE A 492 -6.26 -25.74 -31.13
N LEU A 493 -7.25 -24.89 -30.89
CA LEU A 493 -7.26 -24.08 -29.68
C LEU A 493 -7.67 -24.99 -28.54
N LEU A 494 -7.00 -24.92 -27.39
CA LEU A 494 -7.27 -25.88 -26.32
C LEU A 494 -8.71 -25.78 -25.75
N GLY A 495 -9.42 -24.68 -26.03
CA GLY A 495 -10.86 -24.56 -25.79
C GLY A 495 -11.72 -25.54 -26.61
N ASP A 496 -11.23 -26.07 -27.73
CA ASP A 496 -11.93 -27.03 -28.60
C ASP A 496 -12.03 -28.42 -27.97
N PHE A 497 -11.02 -28.85 -27.21
CA PHE A 497 -10.92 -30.21 -26.68
C PHE A 497 -11.98 -30.51 -25.60
N TYR A 498 -12.50 -29.48 -24.93
CA TYR A 498 -13.46 -29.62 -23.83
C TYR A 498 -14.92 -29.52 -24.29
N GLN A 499 -15.19 -29.76 -25.57
CA GLN A 499 -16.51 -30.08 -26.09
C GLN A 499 -16.60 -31.58 -26.41
N PRO A 500 -16.93 -32.45 -25.42
CA PRO A 500 -16.84 -33.91 -25.56
C PRO A 500 -17.66 -34.49 -26.72
N TRP A 501 -18.63 -33.72 -27.23
CA TRP A 501 -19.62 -34.19 -28.20
C TRP A 501 -19.30 -33.81 -29.65
N LYS A 502 -18.23 -33.05 -29.92
CA LYS A 502 -18.03 -32.42 -31.25
C LYS A 502 -16.73 -32.74 -31.97
N ILE A 503 -15.80 -33.47 -31.36
CA ILE A 503 -14.61 -33.96 -32.07
C ILE A 503 -14.48 -35.47 -31.84
N PRO A 504 -14.97 -36.31 -32.76
CA PRO A 504 -14.59 -37.71 -32.76
C PRO A 504 -13.06 -37.79 -32.84
N ALA A 505 -12.42 -38.59 -31.99
CA ALA A 505 -10.97 -38.79 -32.00
C ALA A 505 -10.40 -39.29 -33.36
N ARG A 506 -11.29 -39.69 -34.29
CA ARG A 506 -10.96 -40.07 -35.68
C ARG A 506 -11.06 -38.93 -36.71
N ALA A 507 -11.63 -37.78 -36.36
CA ALA A 507 -11.79 -36.63 -37.26
C ALA A 507 -10.52 -35.76 -37.38
N VAL A 508 -9.52 -35.98 -36.50
CA VAL A 508 -8.25 -35.20 -36.50
C VAL A 508 -7.34 -35.59 -37.67
N ALA A 509 -7.60 -36.70 -38.38
CA ALA A 509 -6.72 -37.20 -39.44
C ALA A 509 -7.34 -37.20 -40.85
N LYS A 510 -8.63 -36.89 -41.00
CA LYS A 510 -9.30 -36.81 -42.29
C LYS A 510 -10.30 -35.65 -42.26
N GLU A 511 -9.86 -34.51 -42.78
CA GLU A 511 -10.56 -33.75 -43.82
C GLU A 511 -10.00 -32.32 -43.91
N GLN A 512 -9.48 -32.00 -45.09
CA GLN A 512 -9.27 -30.65 -45.62
C GLN A 512 -10.61 -30.05 -46.08
N GLU A 513 -11.70 -30.26 -45.35
CA GLU A 513 -12.93 -29.51 -45.58
C GLU A 513 -12.79 -28.18 -44.85
N PRO A 514 -12.91 -27.02 -45.53
CA PRO A 514 -13.01 -25.76 -44.83
C PRO A 514 -14.23 -25.86 -43.93
N LEU A 515 -14.05 -25.79 -42.61
CA LEU A 515 -15.12 -25.76 -41.62
C LEU A 515 -16.17 -24.72 -42.09
N ARG A 516 -17.20 -25.22 -42.79
CA ARG A 516 -18.25 -24.41 -43.37
C ARG A 516 -18.96 -23.71 -42.23
N SER A 517 -18.78 -22.39 -42.16
CA SER A 517 -19.70 -21.29 -41.80
C SER A 517 -20.84 -21.45 -40.77
N SER A 518 -21.17 -22.63 -40.25
CA SER A 518 -21.96 -22.75 -39.03
C SER A 518 -21.04 -22.41 -37.87
N ARG A 519 -21.13 -21.17 -37.38
CA ARG A 519 -20.51 -20.71 -36.13
C ARG A 519 -20.41 -21.88 -35.15
N ILE A 520 -19.19 -22.32 -34.84
CA ILE A 520 -18.95 -23.12 -33.65
C ILE A 520 -19.22 -22.16 -32.48
N LYS A 521 -20.51 -22.03 -32.10
CA LYS A 521 -21.04 -21.38 -30.90
C LYS A 521 -20.62 -22.21 -29.69
N GLY A 522 -19.32 -22.22 -29.45
CA GLY A 522 -18.63 -23.09 -28.51
C GLY A 522 -17.42 -22.44 -27.84
N HIS A 523 -17.05 -21.24 -28.30
CA HIS A 523 -16.09 -20.35 -27.69
C HIS A 523 -16.84 -19.21 -26.98
N ASP A 524 -17.82 -19.55 -26.15
CA ASP A 524 -18.70 -18.54 -25.54
C ASP A 524 -18.19 -18.08 -24.17
N THR A 525 -17.26 -18.82 -23.56
CA THR A 525 -16.74 -18.44 -22.25
C THR A 525 -15.70 -17.35 -22.38
N LYS A 526 -16.14 -16.12 -22.11
CA LYS A 526 -15.27 -14.98 -21.93
C LYS A 526 -14.97 -14.77 -20.45
N VAL A 527 -13.76 -14.32 -20.17
CA VAL A 527 -13.34 -13.86 -18.84
C VAL A 527 -13.14 -12.36 -18.87
N ARG A 528 -13.48 -11.71 -17.77
CA ARG A 528 -13.27 -10.27 -17.63
C ARG A 528 -11.80 -10.00 -17.32
N LEU A 529 -11.18 -9.17 -18.14
CA LEU A 529 -9.86 -8.57 -17.93
C LEU A 529 -10.07 -7.06 -17.91
N ASP A 530 -10.20 -6.50 -16.70
CA ASP A 530 -10.59 -5.11 -16.44
C ASP A 530 -11.84 -4.65 -17.23
N ASP A 531 -11.66 -3.86 -18.30
CA ASP A 531 -12.71 -3.30 -19.15
C ASP A 531 -13.06 -4.17 -20.37
N HIS A 532 -12.38 -5.30 -20.56
CA HIS A 532 -12.51 -6.14 -21.75
C HIS A 532 -12.89 -7.59 -21.43
N TRP A 533 -13.69 -8.21 -22.30
CA TRP A 533 -14.09 -9.61 -22.20
C TRP A 533 -13.29 -10.44 -23.20
N ALA A 534 -12.23 -11.10 -22.71
CA ALA A 534 -11.32 -11.89 -23.52
C ALA A 534 -11.79 -13.35 -23.65
N GLN A 535 -11.54 -13.95 -24.81
CA GLN A 535 -11.85 -15.35 -25.07
C GLN A 535 -11.01 -16.27 -24.18
N ASN A 536 -11.67 -17.25 -23.55
CA ASN A 536 -11.03 -18.26 -22.72
C ASN A 536 -11.67 -19.63 -22.95
N ARG A 537 -11.14 -20.64 -22.27
CA ARG A 537 -11.61 -22.01 -22.33
C ARG A 537 -13.02 -22.13 -21.76
N PRO A 538 -13.81 -23.15 -22.17
CA PRO A 538 -15.21 -23.30 -21.75
C PRO A 538 -15.43 -23.27 -20.23
N ASN A 539 -14.52 -23.87 -19.46
CA ASN A 539 -14.51 -23.81 -18.00
C ASN A 539 -13.10 -23.40 -17.52
N PRO A 540 -12.81 -22.10 -17.41
CA PRO A 540 -11.48 -21.60 -17.06
C PRO A 540 -11.02 -22.15 -15.72
N GLY A 541 -11.87 -22.13 -14.70
CA GLY A 541 -11.58 -22.63 -13.36
C GLY A 541 -11.22 -24.12 -13.32
N TYR A 542 -11.97 -24.97 -14.03
CA TYR A 542 -11.66 -26.40 -14.13
C TYR A 542 -10.36 -26.64 -14.88
N TYR A 543 -10.13 -25.90 -15.98
CA TYR A 543 -8.88 -26.01 -16.71
C TYR A 543 -7.67 -25.64 -15.84
N VAL A 544 -7.68 -24.47 -15.20
CA VAL A 544 -6.51 -24.03 -14.42
C VAL A 544 -6.29 -24.93 -13.20
N ARG A 545 -7.35 -25.53 -12.63
CA ARG A 545 -7.23 -26.57 -11.59
C ARG A 545 -6.57 -27.83 -12.13
N GLY A 546 -6.96 -28.30 -13.31
CA GLY A 546 -6.33 -29.45 -13.95
C GLY A 546 -4.87 -29.17 -14.33
N ARG A 547 -4.58 -27.92 -14.71
CA ARG A 547 -3.26 -27.46 -15.15
C ARG A 547 -2.26 -27.28 -14.00
N TYR A 548 -2.68 -26.60 -12.93
CA TYR A 548 -1.81 -26.13 -11.85
C TYR A 548 -2.05 -26.82 -10.51
N GLY A 549 -3.08 -27.66 -10.42
CA GLY A 549 -3.45 -28.41 -9.21
C GLY A 549 -4.60 -27.80 -8.42
N VAL A 550 -4.88 -28.40 -7.26
CA VAL A 550 -5.87 -27.89 -6.30
C VAL A 550 -5.39 -26.55 -5.71
N ASP A 551 -6.34 -25.73 -5.26
CA ASP A 551 -6.09 -24.43 -4.64
C ASP A 551 -5.32 -23.42 -5.52
N MET A 552 -5.36 -23.58 -6.85
CA MET A 552 -4.71 -22.67 -7.82
C MET A 552 -5.11 -21.20 -7.71
N LEU A 553 -6.26 -20.89 -7.09
CA LEU A 553 -6.69 -19.50 -6.85
C LEU A 553 -5.88 -18.84 -5.74
N ARG A 554 -5.27 -19.62 -4.84
CA ARG A 554 -4.29 -19.10 -3.88
C ARG A 554 -3.01 -18.70 -4.61
N HIS A 555 -2.30 -17.73 -4.06
CA HIS A 555 -1.07 -17.23 -4.65
C HIS A 555 0.08 -18.20 -4.48
N ALA A 556 0.94 -18.20 -5.49
CA ALA A 556 2.18 -18.97 -5.55
C ALA A 556 3.22 -18.08 -6.24
N ASN A 557 4.48 -18.26 -5.88
CA ASN A 557 5.59 -17.63 -6.58
C ASN A 557 5.62 -18.13 -8.03
N HIS A 558 6.12 -17.30 -8.94
CA HIS A 558 6.32 -17.71 -10.33
C HIS A 558 7.20 -18.98 -10.39
N TRP A 559 6.94 -19.88 -11.34
CA TRP A 559 7.52 -21.23 -11.37
C TRP A 559 9.05 -21.25 -11.39
N LEU A 560 9.68 -20.27 -12.06
CA LEU A 560 11.14 -20.08 -12.07
C LEU A 560 11.74 -19.84 -10.68
N TYR A 561 10.94 -19.33 -9.76
CA TYR A 561 11.35 -19.00 -8.39
C TYR A 561 10.73 -19.93 -7.34
N GLY A 562 9.67 -20.66 -7.70
CA GLY A 562 8.96 -21.60 -6.83
C GLY A 562 9.56 -23.02 -6.79
N GLY A 563 10.67 -23.26 -7.51
CA GLY A 563 11.33 -24.57 -7.55
C GLY A 563 10.59 -25.63 -8.36
N ALA A 564 9.73 -25.21 -9.30
CA ALA A 564 9.13 -26.13 -10.28
C ALA A 564 10.12 -26.39 -11.43
N SER A 565 10.07 -27.59 -12.00
CA SER A 565 10.95 -28.00 -13.12
C SER A 565 10.63 -27.30 -14.45
N GLY A 566 9.50 -26.60 -14.55
CA GLY A 566 9.08 -25.86 -15.74
C GLY A 566 7.74 -25.13 -15.52
N SER A 567 7.31 -24.35 -16.50
CA SER A 567 6.02 -23.65 -16.52
C SER A 567 4.81 -24.58 -16.40
N TYR A 568 5.02 -25.89 -16.63
CA TYR A 568 4.02 -26.93 -16.57
C TYR A 568 3.87 -27.60 -15.19
N GLY A 569 4.68 -27.23 -14.20
CA GLY A 569 4.66 -27.84 -12.87
C GLY A 569 3.41 -27.49 -12.05
N ILE A 570 3.04 -28.38 -11.12
CA ILE A 570 2.00 -28.12 -10.11
C ILE A 570 2.47 -26.98 -9.20
N TYR A 571 1.60 -26.00 -8.96
CA TYR A 571 1.94 -24.86 -8.13
C TYR A 571 1.87 -25.24 -6.65
N LYS A 572 2.89 -24.82 -5.89
CA LYS A 572 2.85 -24.86 -4.43
C LYS A 572 2.09 -23.64 -3.94
N THR A 573 0.79 -23.83 -3.73
CA THR A 573 -0.18 -22.79 -3.41
C THR A 573 -0.42 -22.70 -1.90
N GLY A 574 -0.85 -21.52 -1.42
CA GLY A 574 -1.24 -21.33 -0.02
C GLY A 574 -0.10 -21.26 1.00
N SER A 575 1.15 -21.46 0.57
CA SER A 575 2.33 -21.09 1.37
C SER A 575 2.57 -19.58 1.29
N ARG A 576 3.14 -18.99 2.35
CA ARG A 576 3.61 -17.60 2.33
C ARG A 576 4.57 -17.40 1.14
N PHE A 577 4.50 -16.23 0.50
CA PHE A 577 5.45 -15.85 -0.53
C PHE A 577 6.89 -15.91 0.00
N VAL A 578 7.84 -16.13 -0.90
CA VAL A 578 9.27 -16.13 -0.51
C VAL A 578 9.62 -14.74 -0.01
N ALA A 579 10.35 -14.70 1.12
CA ALA A 579 10.78 -13.47 1.74
C ALA A 579 11.52 -12.55 0.75
N CYS A 580 11.22 -11.27 0.82
CA CYS A 580 11.76 -10.28 -0.07
C CYS A 580 13.20 -9.90 0.31
N SER A 581 14.04 -9.64 -0.69
CA SER A 581 15.42 -9.18 -0.44
C SER A 581 15.49 -7.73 0.07
N ASN A 582 14.37 -6.99 0.05
CA ASN A 582 14.27 -5.62 0.53
C ASN A 582 13.12 -5.48 1.55
N PRO A 583 13.30 -5.92 2.81
CA PRO A 583 12.25 -5.90 3.81
C PRO A 583 11.60 -4.52 3.97
N GLY A 584 10.27 -4.47 3.99
CA GLY A 584 9.49 -3.22 4.14
C GLY A 584 9.23 -2.45 2.84
N PHE A 585 9.78 -2.88 1.70
CA PHE A 585 9.44 -2.28 0.41
C PHE A 585 8.03 -2.69 -0.05
N HIS A 586 7.17 -1.74 -0.41
CA HIS A 586 5.75 -1.99 -0.71
C HIS A 586 5.50 -2.93 -1.90
N GLY A 587 6.48 -3.13 -2.78
CA GLY A 587 6.41 -4.12 -3.86
C GLY A 587 6.78 -5.54 -3.44
N CYS A 588 7.17 -5.81 -2.20
CA CYS A 588 7.56 -7.14 -1.76
C CYS A 588 6.36 -8.08 -1.59
N MET A 589 6.41 -9.24 -2.23
CA MET A 589 5.28 -10.18 -2.28
C MET A 589 4.92 -10.76 -0.90
N ASP A 590 5.89 -10.93 -0.01
CA ASP A 590 5.72 -11.44 1.36
C ASP A 590 4.94 -10.53 2.32
N GLN A 591 4.55 -9.33 1.86
CA GLN A 591 3.65 -8.40 2.56
C GLN A 591 2.17 -8.58 2.19
N TYR A 592 1.91 -9.35 1.13
CA TYR A 592 0.58 -9.63 0.59
C TYR A 592 0.07 -10.96 1.13
N LEU A 593 -1.26 -11.08 1.16
CA LEU A 593 -1.88 -12.35 1.49
C LEU A 593 -1.54 -13.40 0.46
N ALA A 594 -1.39 -14.64 0.91
CA ALA A 594 -1.26 -15.79 0.02
C ALA A 594 -2.62 -16.22 -0.57
N ASP A 595 -3.72 -15.52 -0.26
CA ASP A 595 -5.06 -15.75 -0.81
C ASP A 595 -5.78 -14.41 -1.12
N GLY A 596 -6.79 -14.47 -2.00
CA GLY A 596 -7.67 -13.35 -2.35
C GLY A 596 -7.12 -12.34 -3.36
N ASN A 597 -7.98 -11.82 -4.23
CA ASN A 597 -7.59 -10.94 -5.34
C ASN A 597 -7.80 -9.43 -5.09
N ILE A 598 -8.56 -9.03 -4.06
CA ILE A 598 -8.90 -7.61 -3.79
C ILE A 598 -7.64 -6.75 -3.61
N GLN A 599 -6.60 -7.33 -3.00
CA GLN A 599 -5.26 -6.73 -2.86
C GLN A 599 -4.49 -6.57 -4.17
N PHE A 600 -5.10 -6.72 -5.35
CA PHE A 600 -4.47 -6.44 -6.63
C PHE A 600 -5.42 -5.68 -7.59
N GLN A 601 -6.60 -5.24 -7.12
CA GLN A 601 -7.62 -4.55 -7.93
C GLN A 601 -7.41 -3.02 -8.01
N ARG A 602 -8.01 -2.34 -9.02
CA ARG A 602 -7.97 -0.86 -9.20
C ARG A 602 -9.33 -0.18 -9.01
N PRO A 603 -9.35 1.00 -8.36
CA PRO A 603 -8.52 1.26 -7.18
C PRO A 603 -8.74 0.12 -6.18
N TRP A 604 -7.77 -0.13 -5.31
CA TRP A 604 -7.99 -0.97 -4.13
C TRP A 604 -9.27 -0.51 -3.45
N ALA A 605 -10.22 -1.44 -3.26
CA ALA A 605 -11.42 -1.19 -2.47
C ALA A 605 -11.02 -0.83 -1.03
#